data_AF-A0A951GLM9-F1
#
_entry.id   AF-A0A951GLM9-F1
#
_cell.length_a   1.000
_cell.length_b   1.000
_cell.length_c   1.000
_cell.angle_alpha   90.00
_cell.angle_beta   90.00
_cell.angle_gamma   90.00
#
_symmetry.space_group_name_H-M   'P 1'
#
loop_
_entity.id
_entity.type
_entity.pdbx_description
1 polymer ?
#
loop_
_entity_poly.entity_id
_entity_poly.type
_entity_poly.pdbx_seq_one_letter_code
_entity_poly.pdbx_strand_id
1 'polypeptide(L)'
;ILPGAMPSILVGLRYALGIMWLTLIVAETISASSGIGYMTMNAREFMQTDVVVLGIIIYALLGKLADVLTRRLERAALAWHPSFQAAGAPA
;
A
#
# COMPACT_ATOMS: atom_id res chain seq x y z
N ILE A 1 -21.01 8.52 -21.03
CA ILE A 1 -19.84 9.14 -20.35
C ILE A 1 -19.52 8.54 -18.97
N LEU A 2 -20.49 8.08 -18.18
CA LEU A 2 -20.25 7.39 -16.89
C LEU A 2 -19.51 6.03 -16.94
N PRO A 3 -19.72 5.12 -17.91
CA PRO A 3 -19.06 3.80 -17.89
C PRO A 3 -17.61 3.80 -18.42
N GLY A 4 -17.21 4.84 -19.18
CA GLY A 4 -15.86 4.95 -19.74
C GLY A 4 -14.82 5.52 -18.77
N ALA A 5 -15.25 6.24 -17.72
CA ALA A 5 -14.37 6.86 -16.72
C ALA A 5 -14.18 5.99 -15.45
N MET A 6 -14.99 4.95 -15.26
CA MET A 6 -14.83 4.04 -14.12
C MET A 6 -13.48 3.28 -14.09
N PRO A 7 -12.92 2.82 -15.23
CA PRO A 7 -11.59 2.21 -15.23
C PRO A 7 -10.49 3.16 -14.75
N SER A 8 -10.57 4.45 -15.14
CA SER A 8 -9.57 5.45 -14.72
C SER A 8 -9.70 5.80 -13.24
N ILE A 9 -10.91 5.82 -12.68
CA ILE A 9 -11.14 6.03 -11.24
C ILE A 9 -10.59 4.85 -10.43
N LEU A 10 -10.79 3.61 -10.86
CA LEU A 10 -10.26 2.42 -10.18
C LEU A 10 -8.73 2.33 -10.23
N VAL A 11 -8.14 2.70 -11.37
CA VAL A 11 -6.68 2.84 -11.50
C VAL A 11 -6.17 3.95 -10.56
N GLY A 12 -6.87 5.09 -10.51
CA GLY A 12 -6.56 6.19 -9.59
C GLY A 12 -6.63 5.77 -8.13
N LEU A 13 -7.65 5.01 -7.73
CA LEU A 13 -7.81 4.50 -6.37
C LEU A 13 -6.69 3.52 -6.00
N ARG A 14 -6.29 2.62 -6.92
CA ARG A 14 -5.16 1.71 -6.71
C ARG A 14 -3.86 2.49 -6.48
N TYR A 15 -3.59 3.51 -7.30
CA TYR A 15 -2.42 4.36 -7.14
C TYR A 15 -2.47 5.15 -5.81
N ALA A 16 -3.64 5.70 -5.46
CA ALA A 16 -3.82 6.46 -4.23
C ALA A 16 -3.61 5.59 -2.98
N LEU A 17 -4.06 4.33 -2.99
CA LEU A 17 -3.85 3.38 -1.88
C LEU A 17 -2.38 2.98 -1.73
N GLY A 18 -1.67 2.75 -2.84
CA GLY A 18 -0.23 2.47 -2.82
C GLY A 18 0.58 3.66 -2.31
N ILE A 19 0.22 4.88 -2.74
CA ILE A 19 0.85 6.12 -2.28
C ILE A 19 0.52 6.38 -0.81
N MET A 20 -0.74 6.24 -0.39
CA MET A 20 -1.17 6.43 1.00
C MET A 20 -0.36 5.59 1.96
N TRP A 21 -0.12 4.33 1.61
CA TRP A 21 0.70 3.43 2.41
C TRP A 21 2.15 3.93 2.56
N LEU A 22 2.80 4.31 1.45
CA LEU A 22 4.17 4.85 1.48
C LEU A 22 4.23 6.15 2.27
N THR A 23 3.25 7.03 2.09
CA THR A 23 3.15 8.29 2.83
C THR A 23 2.93 8.05 4.31
N LEU A 24 2.18 7.02 4.71
CA LEU A 24 1.97 6.66 6.12
C LEU A 24 3.27 6.19 6.78
N ILE A 25 4.05 5.33 6.11
CA ILE A 25 5.37 4.91 6.59
C ILE A 25 6.30 6.13 6.75
N VAL A 26 6.35 6.98 5.72
CA VAL A 26 7.20 8.19 5.74
C VAL A 26 6.76 9.15 6.84
N ALA A 27 5.45 9.34 7.02
CA ALA A 27 4.89 10.18 8.07
C ALA A 27 5.25 9.66 9.47
N GLU A 28 5.15 8.36 9.71
CA GLU A 28 5.56 7.75 10.98
C GLU A 28 7.07 7.90 11.23
N THR A 29 7.88 7.87 10.17
CA THR A 29 9.34 8.04 10.27
C THR A 29 9.72 9.51 10.56
N ILE A 30 9.01 10.49 10.00
CA ILE A 30 9.27 11.93 10.20
C ILE A 30 8.75 12.41 11.56
N SER A 31 7.62 11.87 12.03
CA SER A 31 7.02 12.23 13.32
C SER A 31 7.69 11.54 14.52
N ALA A 32 8.97 11.17 14.39
CA ALA A 32 9.72 10.36 15.35
C ALA A 32 9.95 11.08 16.69
N SER A 33 8.93 11.04 17.54
CA SER A 33 9.01 11.25 19.00
C SER A 33 8.57 10.00 19.77
N SER A 34 7.87 9.07 19.10
CA SER A 34 7.58 7.70 19.54
C SER A 34 7.19 6.85 18.31
N GLY A 35 7.62 5.58 18.23
CA GLY A 35 7.31 4.69 17.09
C GLY A 35 8.44 3.73 16.69
N ILE A 36 8.20 2.88 15.67
CA ILE A 36 9.18 1.87 15.19
C ILE A 36 10.41 2.53 14.56
N GLY A 37 10.21 3.62 13.80
CA GLY A 37 11.29 4.42 13.22
C GLY A 37 12.17 5.04 14.29
N TYR A 38 11.58 5.59 15.36
CA TYR A 38 12.30 6.13 16.51
C TYR A 38 13.13 5.05 17.23
N MET A 39 12.53 3.88 17.52
CA MET A 39 13.25 2.76 18.15
C MET A 39 14.43 2.27 17.32
N THR A 40 14.27 2.18 16.00
CA THR A 40 15.33 1.76 15.07
C THR A 40 16.47 2.79 15.02
N MET A 41 16.13 4.08 15.01
CA MET A 41 17.11 5.17 14.98
C MET A 41 17.92 5.23 16.29
N ASN A 42 17.23 5.15 17.42
CA ASN A 42 17.85 5.10 18.75
C ASN A 42 18.75 3.86 18.89
N ALA A 43 18.26 2.69 18.48
CA ALA A 43 19.05 1.46 18.47
C ALA A 43 20.32 1.57 17.62
N ARG A 44 20.22 2.24 16.46
CA ARG A 44 21.38 2.50 15.59
C ARG A 44 22.42 3.37 16.28
N GLU A 45 21.98 4.39 17.03
CA GLU A 45 22.85 5.28 17.80
C GLU A 45 23.55 4.54 18.95
N PHE A 46 22.86 3.60 19.60
CA PHE A 46 23.42 2.71 20.63
C PHE A 46 24.12 1.45 20.08
N MET A 47 24.33 1.34 18.76
CA MET A 47 24.91 0.18 18.07
C MET A 47 24.21 -1.16 18.37
N GLN A 48 22.93 -1.12 18.76
CA GLN A 48 22.08 -2.28 19.04
C GLN A 48 21.55 -2.88 17.73
N THR A 49 22.42 -3.65 17.07
CA THR A 49 22.13 -4.25 15.78
C THR A 49 20.89 -5.16 15.81
N ASP A 50 20.64 -5.83 16.94
CA ASP A 50 19.45 -6.69 17.13
C ASP A 50 18.14 -5.92 16.92
N VAL A 51 18.04 -4.72 17.49
CA VAL A 51 16.85 -3.88 17.40
C VAL A 51 16.73 -3.24 16.01
N VAL A 52 17.86 -2.90 15.38
CA VAL A 52 17.86 -2.41 13.99
C VAL A 52 17.33 -3.48 13.03
N VAL A 53 17.82 -4.73 13.17
CA VAL A 53 17.36 -5.86 12.36
C VAL A 53 15.88 -6.15 12.61
N LEU A 54 15.43 -6.10 13.86
CA LEU A 54 14.00 -6.22 14.19
C LEU A 54 13.17 -5.14 13.48
N GLY A 55 13.64 -3.89 13.47
CA GLY A 55 13.00 -2.79 12.74
C GLY A 55 12.90 -3.05 11.23
N ILE A 56 13.96 -3.57 10.61
CA ILE A 56 13.95 -3.98 9.19
C ILE A 56 12.94 -5.10 8.94
N ILE A 57 12.89 -6.11 9.81
CA ILE A 57 11.92 -7.21 9.69
C ILE A 57 10.49 -6.69 9.81
N ILE A 58 10.22 -5.79 10.77
CA ILE A 58 8.91 -5.17 10.92
C ILE A 58 8.53 -4.37 9.67
N TYR A 59 9.44 -3.58 9.10
CA TYR A 59 9.19 -2.87 7.85
C TYR A 59 8.97 -3.81 6.66
N ALA A 60 9.68 -4.92 6.58
CA ALA A 60 9.45 -5.94 5.55
C ALA A 60 8.07 -6.59 5.69
N LEU A 61 7.63 -6.86 6.93
CA LEU A 61 6.30 -7.38 7.25
C LEU A 61 5.19 -6.39 6.92
N LEU A 62 5.38 -5.12 7.28
CA LEU A 62 4.48 -4.02 6.95
C LEU A 62 4.38 -3.86 5.43
N GLY A 63 5.51 -3.85 4.71
CA GLY A 63 5.53 -3.81 3.25
C GLY A 63 4.79 -4.99 2.62
N LYS A 64 4.96 -6.21 3.15
CA LYS A 64 4.22 -7.39 2.71
C LYS A 64 2.72 -7.27 2.99
N LEU A 65 2.34 -6.75 4.16
CA LEU A 65 0.94 -6.48 4.52
C LEU A 65 0.30 -5.49 3.55
N ALA A 66 1.01 -4.43 3.19
CA ALA A 66 0.56 -3.45 2.20
C ALA A 66 0.34 -4.07 0.83
N ASP A 67 1.28 -4.92 0.39
CA ASP A 67 1.19 -5.63 -0.88
C ASP A 67 -0.02 -6.60 -0.88
N VAL A 68 -0.31 -7.23 0.26
CA VAL A 68 -1.52 -8.04 0.45
C VAL A 68 -2.79 -7.19 0.48
N LEU A 69 -2.79 -6.05 1.17
CA LEU A 69 -3.93 -5.13 1.23
C LEU A 69 -4.27 -4.60 -0.16
N THR A 70 -3.25 -4.20 -0.92
CA THR A 70 -3.36 -3.71 -2.28
C THR A 70 -3.98 -4.78 -3.18
N ARG A 71 -3.49 -6.03 -3.10
CA ARG A 71 -4.06 -7.18 -3.84
C ARG A 71 -5.46 -7.59 -3.39
N ARG A 72 -5.82 -7.38 -2.12
CA ARG A 72 -7.19 -7.63 -1.61
C ARG A 72 -8.15 -6.55 -2.06
N LEU A 73 -7.75 -5.29 -2.05
CA LEU A 73 -8.53 -4.17 -2.56
C LEU A 73 -8.69 -4.27 -4.08
N GLU A 74 -7.66 -4.71 -4.81
CA GLU A 74 -7.74 -5.04 -6.23
C GLU A 74 -8.80 -6.12 -6.49
N ARG A 75 -8.82 -7.20 -5.71
CA ARG A 75 -9.84 -8.25 -5.82
C ARG A 75 -11.23 -7.78 -5.41
N ALA A 76 -11.37 -6.95 -4.38
CA ALA A 76 -12.66 -6.39 -3.99
C ALA A 76 -13.22 -5.44 -5.05
N ALA A 77 -12.36 -4.66 -5.71
CA ALA A 77 -12.71 -3.81 -6.83
C ALA A 77 -13.06 -4.62 -8.10
N LEU A 78 -12.36 -5.73 -8.36
CA LEU A 78 -12.65 -6.66 -9.46
C LEU A 78 -13.86 -7.58 -9.19
N ALA A 79 -14.23 -7.83 -7.93
CA ALA A 79 -15.36 -8.68 -7.56
C ALA A 79 -16.73 -8.11 -7.99
N TRP A 80 -16.78 -6.83 -8.39
CA TRP A 80 -17.97 -6.20 -8.96
C TRP A 80 -18.09 -6.35 -10.48
N HIS A 81 -17.38 -7.31 -11.10
CA HIS A 81 -17.30 -7.50 -12.54
C HIS A 81 -18.11 -8.71 -13.08
N PRO A 82 -19.45 -8.59 -13.27
CA PRO A 82 -20.20 -9.38 -14.25
C PRO A 82 -20.53 -8.54 -15.49
N SER A 83 -19.57 -7.78 -16.04
CA SER A 83 -19.78 -7.06 -17.31
C SER A 83 -18.57 -7.14 -18.22
N PHE A 84 -18.08 -8.36 -18.42
CA PHE A 84 -17.39 -8.74 -19.66
C PHE A 84 -18.37 -9.56 -20.50
N GLN A 85 -19.30 -8.89 -21.18
CA GLN A 85 -19.85 -9.39 -22.44
C GLN A 85 -20.71 -8.33 -23.11
N ALA A 86 -20.61 -8.31 -24.45
CA ALA A 86 -21.41 -7.58 -25.41
C ALA A 86 -21.14 -6.07 -25.56
N ALA A 87 -20.13 -5.74 -26.36
CA ALA A 87 -20.32 -4.83 -27.50
C ALA A 87 -19.18 -4.96 -28.52
N GLY A 88 -18.85 -6.19 -28.89
CA GLY A 88 -18.30 -6.46 -30.22
C GLY A 88 -19.47 -6.75 -31.14
N ALA A 89 -20.02 -5.72 -31.77
CA ALA A 89 -21.02 -5.88 -32.83
C ALA A 89 -20.51 -5.17 -34.09
N PRO A 90 -19.86 -5.91 -35.01
CA PRO A 90 -19.86 -5.55 -36.41
C PRO A 90 -21.12 -6.14 -37.07
N ALA A 91 -22.02 -5.27 -37.52
CA ALA A 91 -23.00 -5.57 -38.57
C ALA A 91 -23.14 -4.33 -39.45
#